data_AF-A0A922IPD6-F1
#
_entry.id   AF-A0A922IPD6-F1
#
_cell.length_a   1.000
_cell.length_b   1.000
_cell.length_c   1.000
_cell.angle_alpha   90.00
_cell.angle_beta   90.00
_cell.angle_gamma   90.00
#
_symmetry.space_group_name_H-M   'P 1'
#
loop_
_entity.id
_entity.type
_entity.pdbx_description
1 polymer ?
#
loop_
_entity_poly.entity_id
_entity_poly.type
_entity_poly.pdbx_seq_one_letter_code
_entity_poly.pdbx_strand_id
1 'polypeptide(L)'
;MPNKPKKIIKAKKIKEVVQHEPEVPVIRKGKPSKVAPLPEIAKKTVAKKKVVKNPLIQRRPKNFGIGQDIQPKRNLYRFAKWPKYIELQRKKAILKKRLKIPPPIHQFSQTLDRNSAGQIFNLVTKYQPLSKQAKRMLLVHRAQLRAEGKPDEPTTRKPTVRAGIREVTTAITQKKARLVIIAHDVEPIEVVLFLPALCRKMGVPYCMVKSKAKLGLLVHRKTCTCLAFTNIRE
;
A
#
# COMPACT_ATOMS: atom_id res chain seq x y z
N MET A 1 49.26 -30.20 -1.08
CA MET A 1 48.61 -29.80 -2.35
C MET A 1 48.82 -28.30 -2.55
N PRO A 2 49.37 -27.84 -3.68
CA PRO A 2 49.61 -26.43 -3.90
C PRO A 2 48.29 -25.67 -4.09
N ASN A 3 48.12 -24.61 -3.29
CA ASN A 3 46.94 -23.76 -3.23
C ASN A 3 46.86 -22.93 -4.53
N LYS A 4 45.94 -23.27 -5.44
CA LYS A 4 45.79 -22.52 -6.71
C LYS A 4 45.30 -21.09 -6.40
N PRO A 5 45.91 -20.03 -6.96
CA PRO A 5 45.45 -18.67 -6.75
C PRO A 5 44.03 -18.49 -7.31
N LYS A 6 43.14 -17.91 -6.50
CA LYS A 6 41.77 -17.59 -6.92
C LYS A 6 41.83 -16.63 -8.11
N LYS A 7 41.19 -16.99 -9.23
CA LYS A 7 41.07 -16.15 -10.43
C LYS A 7 40.47 -14.79 -10.05
N ILE A 8 41.26 -13.73 -10.18
CA ILE A 8 40.80 -12.35 -10.12
C ILE A 8 39.98 -12.11 -11.38
N ILE A 9 38.66 -12.05 -11.24
CA ILE A 9 37.77 -11.66 -12.32
C ILE A 9 37.96 -10.15 -12.52
N LYS A 10 38.73 -9.76 -13.55
CA LYS A 10 38.79 -8.36 -14.01
C LYS A 10 37.40 -7.97 -14.51
N ALA A 11 36.76 -7.05 -13.80
CA ALA A 11 35.44 -6.53 -14.18
C ALA A 11 35.53 -5.81 -15.53
N LYS A 12 34.71 -6.25 -16.49
CA LYS A 12 34.51 -5.55 -17.77
C LYS A 12 33.97 -4.15 -17.50
N LYS A 13 34.51 -3.16 -18.25
CA LYS A 13 34.07 -1.76 -18.38
C LYS A 13 32.57 -1.59 -18.10
N ILE A 14 32.27 -1.01 -16.94
CA ILE A 14 30.96 -0.45 -16.63
C ILE A 14 30.94 0.93 -17.29
N LYS A 15 30.02 1.16 -18.24
CA LYS A 15 29.76 2.49 -18.80
C LYS A 15 29.52 3.45 -17.64
N GLU A 16 30.12 4.63 -17.68
CA GLU A 16 29.92 5.70 -16.69
C GLU A 16 28.42 5.89 -16.44
N VAL A 17 27.96 5.40 -15.29
CA VAL A 17 26.59 5.61 -14.83
C VAL A 17 26.60 6.97 -14.16
N VAL A 18 26.26 8.01 -14.92
CA VAL A 18 25.92 9.34 -14.37
C VAL A 18 24.53 9.27 -13.74
N GLN A 19 24.32 8.36 -12.77
CA GLN A 19 23.13 8.31 -11.91
C GLN A 19 23.51 7.69 -10.57
N HIS A 20 23.34 8.45 -9.48
CA HIS A 20 23.80 8.13 -8.12
C HIS A 20 23.00 7.01 -7.41
N GLU A 21 22.01 6.41 -8.07
CA GLU A 21 21.23 5.29 -7.52
C GLU A 21 21.06 4.21 -8.61
N PRO A 22 21.30 2.91 -8.33
CA PRO A 22 20.93 1.84 -9.24
C PRO A 22 19.41 1.69 -9.27
N GLU A 23 18.78 2.12 -10.36
CA GLU A 23 17.36 1.87 -10.61
C GLU A 23 17.11 0.37 -10.79
N VAL A 24 16.26 -0.21 -9.94
CA VAL A 24 15.73 -1.55 -10.16
C VAL A 24 14.63 -1.43 -11.23
N PRO A 25 14.71 -2.14 -12.37
CA PRO A 25 13.70 -2.04 -13.41
C PRO A 25 12.35 -2.55 -12.90
N VAL A 26 11.37 -1.66 -12.80
CA VAL A 26 9.99 -2.00 -12.44
C VAL A 26 9.33 -2.67 -13.64
N ILE A 27 8.94 -3.94 -13.49
CA ILE A 27 8.17 -4.68 -14.51
C ILE A 27 6.81 -3.99 -14.66
N ARG A 28 6.66 -3.16 -15.70
CA ARG A 28 5.38 -2.54 -16.05
C ARG A 28 4.49 -3.61 -16.69
N LYS A 29 3.41 -4.02 -16.02
CA LYS A 29 2.34 -4.78 -16.67
C LYS A 29 1.73 -3.91 -17.79
N GLY A 30 1.80 -4.38 -19.02
CA GLY A 30 1.30 -3.67 -20.21
C GLY A 30 -0.17 -3.29 -20.09
N LYS A 31 -0.57 -2.21 -20.77
CA LYS A 31 -1.98 -1.82 -20.89
C LYS A 31 -2.76 -2.94 -21.60
N PRO A 32 -3.97 -3.31 -21.15
CA PRO A 32 -4.82 -4.21 -21.93
C PRO A 32 -5.15 -3.55 -23.26
N SER A 33 -4.94 -4.26 -24.37
CA SER A 33 -5.31 -3.80 -25.70
C SER A 33 -6.84 -3.64 -25.77
N LYS A 34 -7.29 -2.47 -26.25
CA LYS A 34 -8.70 -2.28 -26.59
C LYS A 34 -8.98 -3.10 -27.85
N VAL A 35 -9.76 -4.17 -27.73
CA VAL A 35 -10.25 -4.94 -28.87
C VAL A 35 -11.20 -4.04 -29.67
N ALA A 36 -10.94 -3.88 -30.96
CA ALA A 36 -11.78 -3.08 -31.86
C ALA A 36 -13.16 -3.73 -32.04
N PRO A 37 -14.24 -2.95 -32.18
CA PRO A 37 -15.57 -3.49 -32.43
C PRO A 37 -15.64 -4.15 -33.82
N LEU A 38 -16.34 -5.28 -33.92
CA LEU A 38 -16.52 -6.02 -35.17
C LEU A 38 -17.31 -5.19 -36.21
N PRO A 39 -16.98 -5.30 -37.52
CA PRO A 39 -17.61 -4.55 -38.59
C PRO A 39 -19.09 -4.93 -38.77
N GLU A 40 -19.92 -3.97 -39.19
CA GLU A 40 -21.37 -4.11 -39.28
C GLU A 40 -21.86 -5.17 -40.28
N ILE A 41 -21.01 -5.55 -41.24
CA ILE A 41 -21.31 -6.61 -42.22
C ILE A 41 -21.44 -7.99 -41.55
N ALA A 42 -20.82 -8.18 -40.38
CA ALA A 42 -21.01 -9.40 -39.57
C ALA A 42 -22.36 -9.42 -38.83
N LYS A 43 -23.10 -8.30 -38.79
CA LYS A 43 -24.47 -8.22 -38.26
C LYS A 43 -25.47 -8.65 -39.35
N LYS A 44 -25.35 -9.87 -39.88
CA LYS A 44 -26.44 -10.44 -40.68
C LYS A 44 -27.70 -10.47 -39.82
N THR A 45 -28.78 -9.85 -40.31
CA THR A 45 -30.13 -9.96 -39.77
C THR A 45 -30.56 -11.43 -39.84
N VAL A 46 -30.31 -12.17 -38.77
CA VAL A 46 -30.72 -13.57 -38.67
C VAL A 46 -32.24 -13.59 -38.66
N ALA A 47 -32.83 -13.98 -39.80
CA ALA A 47 -34.25 -14.29 -39.89
C ALA A 47 -34.61 -15.26 -38.75
N LYS A 48 -35.60 -14.89 -37.93
CA LYS A 48 -36.03 -15.69 -36.77
C LYS A 48 -36.45 -17.08 -37.26
N LYS A 49 -35.57 -18.08 -37.12
CA LYS A 49 -35.91 -19.48 -37.38
C LYS A 49 -37.10 -19.84 -36.50
N LYS A 50 -38.21 -20.28 -37.11
CA LYS A 50 -39.36 -20.83 -36.37
C LYS A 50 -38.85 -22.01 -35.55
N VAL A 51 -38.85 -21.86 -34.23
CA VAL A 51 -38.44 -22.93 -33.30
C VAL A 51 -39.49 -24.03 -33.39
N VAL A 52 -39.12 -25.16 -34.00
CA VAL A 52 -39.96 -26.37 -34.06
C VAL A 52 -40.16 -26.86 -32.62
N LYS A 53 -41.39 -26.75 -32.09
CA LYS A 53 -41.71 -27.19 -30.73
C LYS A 53 -41.83 -28.71 -30.71
N ASN A 54 -40.89 -29.38 -30.07
CA ASN A 54 -40.99 -30.81 -29.82
C ASN A 54 -42.15 -31.06 -28.81
N PRO A 55 -43.21 -31.81 -29.17
CA PRO A 55 -44.35 -32.06 -28.30
C PRO A 55 -44.01 -32.85 -27.03
N LEU A 56 -42.85 -33.52 -26.99
CA LEU A 56 -42.34 -34.20 -25.79
C LEU A 56 -41.79 -33.22 -24.74
N ILE A 57 -41.47 -31.98 -25.12
CA ILE A 57 -40.94 -30.96 -24.20
C ILE A 57 -42.10 -30.13 -23.64
N GLN A 58 -42.50 -30.44 -22.41
CA GLN A 58 -43.57 -29.73 -21.70
C GLN A 58 -43.02 -28.77 -20.64
N ARG A 59 -43.66 -27.61 -20.48
CA ARG A 59 -43.34 -26.67 -19.40
C ARG A 59 -43.87 -27.24 -18.07
N ARG A 60 -42.97 -27.60 -17.15
CA ARG A 60 -43.32 -28.09 -15.80
C ARG A 60 -42.78 -27.10 -14.76
N PRO A 61 -43.45 -25.95 -14.55
CA PRO A 61 -42.99 -24.96 -13.59
C PRO A 61 -43.18 -25.50 -12.17
N LYS A 62 -42.16 -25.31 -11.33
CA LYS A 62 -42.24 -25.63 -9.90
C LYS A 62 -42.81 -24.45 -9.12
N ASN A 63 -43.64 -24.73 -8.12
CA ASN A 63 -44.18 -23.75 -7.19
C ASN A 63 -43.34 -23.77 -5.90
N PHE A 64 -42.56 -22.72 -5.66
CA PHE A 64 -41.70 -22.61 -4.47
C PHE A 64 -42.36 -21.89 -3.29
N GLY A 65 -43.70 -21.83 -3.28
CA GLY A 65 -44.48 -21.37 -2.14
C GLY A 65 -44.28 -22.23 -0.89
N ILE A 66 -44.75 -21.75 0.25
CA ILE A 66 -44.66 -22.48 1.52
C ILE A 66 -45.47 -23.78 1.40
N GLY A 67 -44.86 -24.92 1.72
CA GLY A 67 -45.51 -26.24 1.67
C GLY A 67 -45.65 -26.86 0.27
N GLN A 68 -45.02 -26.29 -0.74
CA GLN A 68 -45.06 -26.79 -2.12
C GLN A 68 -43.73 -27.46 -2.49
N ASP A 69 -43.11 -27.12 -3.64
CA ASP A 69 -41.83 -27.70 -4.07
C ASP A 69 -40.64 -27.26 -3.19
N ILE A 70 -39.59 -28.09 -3.15
CA ILE A 70 -38.33 -27.80 -2.46
C ILE A 70 -37.74 -26.48 -2.97
N GLN A 71 -37.39 -25.58 -2.04
CA GLN A 71 -36.80 -24.29 -2.38
C GLN A 71 -35.50 -24.45 -3.19
N PRO A 72 -35.27 -23.60 -4.20
CA PRO A 72 -34.04 -23.63 -4.96
C PRO A 72 -32.86 -23.19 -4.09
N LYS A 73 -31.64 -23.57 -4.50
CA LYS A 73 -30.41 -23.08 -3.87
C LYS A 73 -30.35 -21.56 -3.98
N ARG A 74 -30.26 -20.88 -2.84
CA ARG A 74 -30.16 -19.41 -2.74
C ARG A 74 -28.89 -19.00 -2.02
N ASN A 75 -28.53 -17.72 -2.09
CA ASN A 75 -27.41 -17.20 -1.33
C ASN A 75 -27.73 -17.18 0.17
N LEU A 76 -27.13 -18.11 0.92
CA LEU A 76 -27.29 -18.26 2.37
C LEU A 76 -26.21 -17.52 3.18
N TYR A 77 -25.37 -16.67 2.57
CA TYR A 77 -24.24 -15.99 3.23
C TYR A 77 -24.62 -15.25 4.52
N ARG A 78 -25.83 -14.66 4.58
CA ARG A 78 -26.33 -13.96 5.77
C ARG A 78 -26.70 -14.91 6.93
N PHE A 79 -27.18 -16.11 6.62
CA PHE A 79 -27.68 -17.10 7.59
C PHE A 79 -26.65 -18.18 7.94
N ALA A 80 -25.50 -18.18 7.25
CA ALA A 80 -24.41 -19.08 7.54
C ALA A 80 -23.90 -18.88 8.99
N LYS A 81 -23.64 -19.98 9.68
CA LYS A 81 -22.94 -19.98 10.96
C LYS A 81 -21.46 -19.66 10.71
N TRP A 82 -21.02 -18.47 11.08
CA TRP A 82 -19.68 -18.00 10.80
C TRP A 82 -18.66 -18.56 11.81
N PRO A 83 -17.43 -18.87 11.39
CA PRO A 83 -16.34 -19.16 12.32
C PRO A 83 -16.17 -18.07 13.39
N LYS A 84 -15.82 -18.48 14.61
CA LYS A 84 -15.76 -17.61 15.80
C LYS A 84 -14.89 -16.35 15.60
N TYR A 85 -13.78 -16.44 14.88
CA TYR A 85 -12.90 -15.30 14.62
C TYR A 85 -13.57 -14.23 13.73
N ILE A 86 -14.38 -14.63 12.76
CA ILE A 86 -15.15 -13.72 11.88
C ILE A 86 -16.23 -13.04 12.70
N GLU A 87 -16.94 -13.81 13.53
CA GLU A 87 -17.95 -13.24 14.44
C GLU A 87 -17.35 -12.22 15.39
N LEU A 88 -16.21 -12.53 16.02
CA LEU A 88 -15.54 -11.63 16.97
C LEU A 88 -15.13 -10.32 16.29
N GLN A 89 -14.53 -10.38 15.11
CA GLN A 89 -14.15 -9.19 14.34
C GLN A 89 -15.37 -8.33 13.96
N ARG A 90 -16.47 -8.94 13.51
CA ARG A 90 -17.72 -8.24 13.18
C ARG A 90 -18.37 -7.62 14.41
N LYS A 91 -18.48 -8.37 15.52
CA LYS A 91 -19.01 -7.90 16.81
C LYS A 91 -18.18 -6.73 17.33
N LYS A 92 -16.84 -6.79 17.26
CA LYS A 92 -15.94 -5.68 17.62
C LYS A 92 -16.20 -4.41 16.79
N ALA A 93 -16.39 -4.55 15.47
CA ALA A 93 -16.71 -3.41 14.61
C ALA A 93 -18.09 -2.80 14.89
N ILE A 94 -19.10 -3.64 15.17
CA ILE A 94 -20.45 -3.19 15.56
C ILE A 94 -20.40 -2.46 16.90
N LEU A 95 -19.71 -3.02 17.90
CA LEU A 95 -19.57 -2.45 19.23
C LEU A 95 -18.91 -1.08 19.17
N LYS A 96 -17.85 -0.90 18.38
CA LYS A 96 -17.25 0.43 18.14
C LYS A 96 -18.23 1.46 17.58
N LYS A 97 -19.17 1.05 16.71
CA LYS A 97 -20.18 1.98 16.15
C LYS A 97 -21.32 2.27 17.12
N ARG A 98 -21.64 1.35 18.02
CA ARG A 98 -22.78 1.45 18.95
C ARG A 98 -22.42 2.19 20.24
N LEU A 99 -21.21 2.00 20.73
CA LEU A 99 -20.73 2.73 21.90
C LEU A 99 -20.44 4.19 21.54
N LYS A 100 -20.65 5.07 22.51
CA LYS A 100 -20.22 6.47 22.42
C LYS A 100 -18.69 6.49 22.53
N ILE A 101 -18.01 6.80 21.42
CA ILE A 101 -16.55 6.86 21.37
C ILE A 101 -16.08 8.22 21.91
N PRO A 102 -15.12 8.27 22.86
CA PRO A 102 -14.52 9.51 23.31
C PRO A 102 -13.86 10.31 22.18
N PRO A 103 -13.94 11.66 22.18
CA PRO A 103 -13.37 12.49 21.12
C PRO A 103 -11.89 12.24 20.78
N PRO A 104 -10.98 12.00 21.76
CA PRO A 104 -9.57 11.68 21.48
C PRO A 104 -9.37 10.38 20.68
N ILE A 105 -10.34 9.46 20.72
CA ILE A 105 -10.31 8.23 19.91
C ILE A 105 -11.05 8.45 18.59
N HIS A 106 -12.17 9.19 18.63
CA HIS A 106 -12.99 9.44 17.44
C HIS A 106 -12.25 10.24 16.37
N GLN A 107 -11.31 11.12 16.73
CA GLN A 107 -10.50 11.86 15.77
C GLN A 107 -9.84 10.94 14.73
N PHE A 108 -9.37 9.74 15.09
CA PHE A 108 -8.77 8.79 14.15
C PHE A 108 -9.75 8.26 13.10
N SER A 109 -11.06 8.33 13.34
CA SER A 109 -12.07 7.98 12.33
C SER A 109 -12.19 9.05 11.24
N GLN A 110 -11.80 10.30 11.54
CA GLN A 110 -11.76 11.41 10.60
C GLN A 110 -10.42 11.38 9.87
N THR A 111 -10.44 10.94 8.61
CA THR A 111 -9.24 10.79 7.79
C THR A 111 -9.29 11.74 6.60
N LEU A 112 -8.11 12.05 6.05
CA LEU A 112 -7.98 12.80 4.81
C LEU A 112 -8.81 12.17 3.68
N ASP A 113 -9.31 13.03 2.81
CA ASP A 113 -9.98 12.62 1.57
C ASP A 113 -8.99 11.91 0.62
N ARG A 114 -9.54 11.24 -0.38
CA ARG A 114 -8.76 10.40 -1.29
C ARG A 114 -7.76 11.20 -2.13
N ASN A 115 -8.09 12.44 -2.50
CA ASN A 115 -7.28 13.24 -3.40
C ASN A 115 -6.08 13.81 -2.65
N SER A 116 -6.30 14.43 -1.49
CA SER A 116 -5.23 14.93 -0.62
C SER A 116 -4.31 13.81 -0.15
N ALA A 117 -4.87 12.64 0.20
CA ALA A 117 -4.07 11.48 0.54
C ALA A 117 -3.17 11.04 -0.63
N GLY A 118 -3.69 11.04 -1.86
CA GLY A 118 -2.90 10.73 -3.07
C GLY A 118 -1.72 11.67 -3.26
N GLN A 119 -1.92 12.98 -3.08
CA GLN A 119 -0.86 13.99 -3.17
C GLN A 119 0.24 13.76 -2.13
N ILE A 120 -0.15 13.49 -0.87
CA ILE A 120 0.80 13.20 0.22
C ILE A 120 1.60 11.93 -0.09
N PHE A 121 0.95 10.87 -0.57
CA PHE A 121 1.64 9.63 -0.91
C PHE A 121 2.64 9.81 -2.06
N ASN A 122 2.30 10.59 -3.07
CA ASN A 122 3.20 10.94 -4.17
C ASN A 122 4.41 11.73 -3.65
N LEU A 123 4.20 12.64 -2.70
CA LEU A 123 5.27 13.39 -2.07
C LEU A 123 6.18 12.48 -1.24
N VAL A 124 5.63 11.62 -0.37
CA VAL A 124 6.40 10.65 0.43
C VAL A 124 7.26 9.74 -0.45
N THR A 125 6.77 9.38 -1.64
CA THR A 125 7.49 8.53 -2.60
C THR A 125 8.83 9.14 -3.03
N LYS A 126 8.93 10.47 -3.12
CA LYS A 126 10.19 11.16 -3.45
C LYS A 126 11.22 11.13 -2.31
N TYR A 127 10.76 11.00 -1.07
CA TYR A 127 11.58 11.06 0.15
C TYR A 127 11.73 9.68 0.82
N GLN A 128 11.50 8.59 0.07
CA GLN A 128 11.63 7.24 0.61
C GLN A 128 13.05 6.95 1.10
N PRO A 129 13.20 6.23 2.22
CA PRO A 129 14.50 5.78 2.67
C PRO A 129 15.06 4.72 1.72
N LEU A 130 16.39 4.59 1.66
CA LEU A 130 17.02 3.57 0.83
C LEU A 130 16.62 2.16 1.27
N SER A 131 16.34 1.31 0.28
CA SER A 131 16.18 -0.12 0.49
C SER A 131 17.51 -0.77 0.94
N LYS A 132 17.44 -1.93 1.60
CA LYS A 132 18.65 -2.65 2.04
C LYS A 132 19.56 -3.01 0.86
N GLN A 133 18.98 -3.39 -0.29
CA GLN A 133 19.73 -3.71 -1.50
C GLN A 133 20.40 -2.46 -2.09
N ALA A 134 19.67 -1.35 -2.21
CA ALA A 134 20.22 -0.08 -2.68
C ALA A 134 21.36 0.41 -1.78
N LYS A 135 21.18 0.31 -0.46
CA LYS A 135 22.23 0.66 0.51
C LYS A 135 23.47 -0.23 0.36
N ARG A 136 23.31 -1.54 0.15
CA ARG A 136 24.43 -2.46 -0.10
C ARG A 136 25.18 -2.09 -1.38
N MET A 137 24.46 -1.84 -2.47
CA MET A 137 25.07 -1.44 -3.74
C MET A 137 25.82 -0.11 -3.61
N LEU A 138 25.25 0.87 -2.91
CA LEU A 138 25.90 2.15 -2.62
C LEU A 138 27.21 1.95 -1.85
N LEU A 139 27.20 1.10 -0.82
CA LEU A 139 28.41 0.83 -0.02
C LEU A 139 29.48 0.08 -0.83
N VAL A 140 29.07 -0.88 -1.67
CA VAL A 140 30.00 -1.61 -2.56
C VAL A 140 30.63 -0.65 -3.57
N HIS A 141 29.83 0.22 -4.18
CA HIS A 141 30.32 1.23 -5.12
C HIS A 141 31.30 2.20 -4.43
N ARG A 142 30.96 2.68 -3.23
CA ARG A 142 31.86 3.54 -2.44
C ARG A 142 33.17 2.82 -2.09
N ALA A 143 33.11 1.54 -1.73
CA ALA A 143 34.29 0.74 -1.45
C ALA A 143 35.18 0.54 -2.70
N GLN A 144 34.57 0.35 -3.88
CA GLN A 144 35.29 0.26 -5.16
C GLN A 144 35.99 1.58 -5.50
N LEU A 145 35.30 2.72 -5.40
CA LEU A 145 35.91 4.04 -5.63
C LEU A 145 37.09 4.29 -4.69
N ARG A 146 36.97 3.89 -3.42
CA ARG A 146 38.08 4.00 -2.45
C ARG A 146 39.24 3.07 -2.81
N ALA A 147 38.96 1.86 -3.29
CA ALA A 147 40.00 0.94 -3.76
C ALA A 147 40.71 1.43 -5.04
N GLU A 148 40.02 2.20 -5.89
CA GLU A 148 40.58 2.91 -7.05
C GLU A 148 41.41 4.14 -6.67
N GLY A 149 41.52 4.48 -5.38
CA GLY A 149 42.33 5.60 -4.88
C GLY A 149 41.63 6.96 -4.93
N LYS A 150 40.34 7.04 -5.24
CA LYS A 150 39.58 8.30 -5.19
C LYS A 150 39.35 8.73 -3.73
N PRO A 151 39.40 10.04 -3.42
CA PRO A 151 39.21 10.54 -2.05
C PRO A 151 37.79 10.25 -1.54
N ASP A 152 37.67 9.95 -0.25
CA ASP A 152 36.39 9.65 0.38
C ASP A 152 35.72 10.93 0.92
N GLU A 153 35.13 11.70 0.02
CA GLU A 153 34.45 12.94 0.41
C GLU A 153 33.09 12.67 1.08
N PRO A 154 32.72 13.42 2.12
CA PRO A 154 31.43 13.29 2.78
C PRO A 154 30.29 13.78 1.88
N THR A 155 29.58 12.86 1.23
CA THR A 155 28.39 13.18 0.43
C THR A 155 27.26 13.76 1.28
N THR A 156 26.60 14.81 0.79
CA THR A 156 25.41 15.39 1.42
C THR A 156 24.28 14.36 1.52
N ARG A 157 23.71 14.20 2.72
CA ARG A 157 22.63 13.22 2.93
C ARG A 157 21.34 13.69 2.29
N LYS A 158 20.77 12.89 1.39
CA LYS A 158 19.44 13.10 0.83
C LYS A 158 18.41 13.19 1.97
N PRO A 159 17.51 14.18 1.97
CA PRO A 159 16.42 14.25 2.94
C PRO A 159 15.52 13.03 2.77
N THR A 160 15.17 12.39 3.88
CA THR A 160 14.30 11.22 3.93
C THR A 160 13.22 11.41 4.99
N VAL A 161 12.09 10.74 4.81
CA VAL A 161 11.01 10.75 5.80
C VAL A 161 11.46 9.99 7.06
N ARG A 162 11.20 10.56 8.24
CA ARG A 162 11.39 9.87 9.53
C ARG A 162 10.21 8.96 9.81
N ALA A 163 10.48 7.73 10.23
CA ALA A 163 9.46 6.69 10.31
C ALA A 163 9.43 6.00 11.67
N GLY A 164 8.22 5.83 12.20
CA GLY A 164 7.98 5.16 13.47
C GLY A 164 7.86 6.11 14.65
N ILE A 165 7.14 5.65 15.68
CA ILE A 165 6.68 6.48 16.80
C ILE A 165 7.82 7.20 17.51
N ARG A 166 8.93 6.50 17.78
CA ARG A 166 10.08 7.04 18.51
C ARG A 166 10.78 8.16 17.75
N GLU A 167 11.00 8.00 16.45
CA GLU A 167 11.66 9.04 15.64
C GLU A 167 10.73 10.23 15.36
N VAL A 168 9.45 9.96 15.18
CA VAL A 168 8.46 11.02 14.93
C VAL A 168 8.25 11.86 16.18
N THR A 169 8.09 11.25 17.35
CA THR A 169 7.95 11.97 18.62
C THR A 169 9.15 12.86 18.92
N THR A 170 10.37 12.35 18.76
CA THR A 170 11.58 13.18 18.96
C THR A 170 11.64 14.33 17.95
N ALA A 171 11.26 14.10 16.69
CA ALA A 171 11.23 15.15 15.68
C ALA A 171 10.19 16.25 15.99
N ILE A 172 9.03 15.90 16.54
CA ILE A 172 8.00 16.88 16.93
C ILE A 172 8.44 17.65 18.18
N THR A 173 8.95 16.98 19.21
CA THR A 173 9.43 17.64 20.43
C THR A 173 10.59 18.60 20.15
N GLN A 174 11.47 18.25 19.20
CA GLN A 174 12.55 19.13 18.75
C GLN A 174 12.09 20.23 17.78
N LYS A 175 10.79 20.32 17.45
CA LYS A 175 10.23 21.23 16.43
C LYS A 175 10.93 21.13 15.06
N LYS A 176 11.49 19.97 14.73
CA LYS A 176 12.12 19.70 13.43
C LYS A 176 11.14 19.12 12.42
N ALA A 177 10.01 18.58 12.88
CA ALA A 177 8.97 18.06 12.02
C ALA A 177 8.18 19.22 11.37
N ARG A 178 8.09 19.21 10.04
CA ARG A 178 7.28 20.16 9.25
C ARG A 178 5.86 19.64 9.01
N LEU A 179 5.69 18.32 8.87
CA LEU A 179 4.38 17.66 8.69
C LEU A 179 4.43 16.26 9.27
N VAL A 180 3.38 15.87 10.02
CA VAL A 180 3.25 14.52 10.59
C VAL A 180 2.07 13.80 9.95
N ILE A 181 2.29 12.56 9.52
CA ILE A 181 1.29 11.68 8.95
C ILE A 181 1.02 10.55 9.95
N ILE A 182 -0.23 10.36 10.31
CA ILE A 182 -0.66 9.41 11.32
C ILE A 182 -1.61 8.38 10.70
N ALA A 183 -1.38 7.09 10.91
CA ALA A 183 -2.32 6.05 10.47
C ALA A 183 -3.51 5.93 11.42
N HIS A 184 -4.70 5.68 10.87
CA HIS A 184 -5.92 5.51 11.67
C HIS A 184 -6.15 4.09 12.22
N ASP A 185 -5.57 3.06 11.58
CA ASP A 185 -5.83 1.64 11.81
C ASP A 185 -4.76 0.99 12.70
N VAL A 186 -4.19 1.79 13.60
CA VAL A 186 -3.16 1.32 14.53
C VAL A 186 -3.82 0.54 15.66
N GLU A 187 -3.23 -0.61 15.96
CA GLU A 187 -3.66 -1.51 17.02
C GLU A 187 -2.38 -1.96 17.71
N PRO A 188 -2.15 -1.65 19.00
CA PRO A 188 -2.97 -0.86 19.95
C PRO A 188 -3.04 0.66 19.66
N ILE A 189 -4.17 1.32 19.99
CA ILE A 189 -4.42 2.75 19.64
C ILE A 189 -3.65 3.72 20.55
N GLU A 190 -3.34 3.27 21.76
CA GLU A 190 -2.60 3.96 22.82
C GLU A 190 -1.24 4.46 22.31
N VAL A 191 -0.64 3.72 21.38
CA VAL A 191 0.64 4.06 20.74
C VAL A 191 0.59 5.42 20.05
N VAL A 192 -0.57 5.82 19.54
CA VAL A 192 -0.72 7.00 18.67
C VAL A 192 -1.64 8.05 19.30
N LEU A 193 -2.38 7.69 20.34
CA LEU A 193 -3.43 8.50 20.97
C LEU A 193 -2.96 9.91 21.35
N PHE A 194 -1.73 10.03 21.86
CA PHE A 194 -1.16 11.30 22.30
C PHE A 194 -0.60 12.17 21.16
N LEU A 195 -0.37 11.61 19.97
CA LEU A 195 0.31 12.33 18.88
C LEU A 195 -0.44 13.57 18.38
N PRO A 196 -1.76 13.53 18.13
CA PRO A 196 -2.49 14.73 17.69
C PRO A 196 -2.40 15.88 18.70
N ALA A 197 -2.51 15.57 19.99
CA ALA A 197 -2.37 16.56 21.05
C ALA A 197 -0.94 17.13 21.13
N LEU A 198 0.07 16.26 20.97
CA LEU A 198 1.48 16.66 20.94
C LEU A 198 1.78 17.56 19.74
N CYS A 199 1.34 17.19 18.54
CA CYS A 199 1.48 18.00 17.33
C CYS A 199 0.84 19.39 17.50
N ARG A 200 -0.39 19.45 18.05
CA ARG A 200 -1.09 20.72 18.31
C ARG A 200 -0.35 21.59 19.33
N LYS A 201 0.17 21.00 20.42
CA LYS A 201 0.95 21.72 21.44
C LYS A 201 2.26 22.30 20.89
N MET A 202 2.91 21.56 19.99
CA MET A 202 4.18 21.97 19.39
C MET A 202 4.03 22.85 18.14
N GLY A 203 2.80 23.08 17.66
CA GLY A 203 2.53 23.88 16.47
C GLY A 203 2.88 23.18 15.15
N VAL A 204 2.94 21.85 15.13
CA VAL A 204 3.28 21.06 13.94
C VAL A 204 1.99 20.58 13.26
N PRO A 205 1.79 20.81 11.94
CA PRO A 205 0.62 20.31 11.25
C PRO A 205 0.67 18.78 11.15
N TYR A 206 -0.49 18.15 11.34
CA TYR A 206 -0.63 16.71 11.24
C TYR A 206 -1.84 16.32 10.39
N CYS A 207 -1.81 15.11 9.87
CA CYS A 207 -2.92 14.55 9.11
C CYS A 207 -3.12 13.07 9.42
N MET A 208 -4.36 12.62 9.30
CA MET A 208 -4.76 11.23 9.54
C MET A 208 -5.04 10.50 8.22
N VAL A 209 -4.44 9.34 8.04
CA VAL A 209 -4.48 8.56 6.80
C VAL A 209 -5.02 7.15 7.04
N LYS A 210 -5.76 6.63 6.07
CA LYS A 210 -6.52 5.37 6.17
C LYS A 210 -5.71 4.07 6.24
N SER A 211 -4.38 4.05 6.18
CA SER A 211 -3.69 2.75 6.17
C SER A 211 -2.25 2.80 6.65
N LYS A 212 -1.99 2.11 7.76
CA LYS A 212 -0.64 1.83 8.27
C LYS A 212 0.15 0.92 7.33
N ALA A 213 -0.53 0.08 6.56
CA ALA A 213 0.10 -0.80 5.57
C ALA A 213 0.66 0.01 4.39
N LYS A 214 -0.10 1.00 3.90
CA LYS A 214 0.38 1.91 2.85
C LYS A 214 1.58 2.74 3.31
N LEU A 215 1.56 3.26 4.54
CA LEU A 215 2.73 3.94 5.10
C LEU A 215 3.94 2.98 5.23
N GLY A 216 3.70 1.73 5.64
CA GLY A 216 4.73 0.70 5.72
C GLY A 216 5.43 0.46 4.37
N LEU A 217 4.65 0.31 3.30
CA LEU A 217 5.17 0.05 1.96
C LEU A 217 6.19 1.11 1.51
N LEU A 218 5.93 2.38 1.81
CA LEU A 218 6.81 3.50 1.45
C LEU A 218 8.15 3.49 2.18
N VAL A 219 8.21 2.88 3.36
CA VAL A 219 9.42 2.78 4.19
C VAL A 219 10.01 1.38 4.13
N HIS A 220 9.59 0.55 3.17
CA HIS A 220 10.03 -0.85 3.02
C HIS A 220 9.80 -1.70 4.28
N ARG A 221 8.67 -1.48 4.97
CA ARG A 221 8.22 -2.25 6.14
C ARG A 221 6.82 -2.81 5.89
N LYS A 222 6.41 -3.83 6.66
CA LYS A 222 5.04 -4.38 6.59
C LYS A 222 3.99 -3.34 6.99
N THR A 223 4.28 -2.60 8.06
CA THR A 223 3.41 -1.55 8.61
C THR A 223 4.25 -0.39 9.13
N CYS A 224 3.67 0.80 9.14
CA CYS A 224 4.21 1.97 9.81
C CYS A 224 3.07 2.77 10.43
N THR A 225 3.22 3.17 11.70
CA THR A 225 2.18 3.87 12.46
C THR A 225 2.12 5.36 12.14
N CYS A 226 3.29 5.99 12.00
CA CYS A 226 3.41 7.42 11.74
C CYS A 226 4.69 7.74 10.97
N LEU A 227 4.62 8.80 10.16
CA LEU A 227 5.73 9.36 9.39
C LEU A 227 5.85 10.85 9.68
N ALA A 228 7.06 11.41 9.55
CA ALA A 228 7.28 12.84 9.64
C ALA A 228 8.24 13.34 8.56
N PHE A 229 7.88 14.45 7.92
CA PHE A 229 8.81 15.24 7.11
C PHE A 229 9.59 16.16 8.03
N THR A 230 10.93 16.08 7.98
CA THR A 230 11.80 17.03 8.71
C THR A 230 12.42 18.03 7.75
N ASN A 231 13.10 17.54 6.72
CA ASN A 231 13.71 18.37 5.69
C ASN A 231 13.05 18.05 4.35
N ILE A 232 12.72 19.08 3.60
CA ILE A 232 12.10 19.01 2.27
C ILE A 232 13.05 19.79 1.36
N ARG A 233 13.32 19.26 0.16
CA ARG A 233 14.03 20.00 -0.88
C ARG A 233 13.11 21.13 -1.33
N GLU A 234 13.58 22.36 -1.16
CA GLU A 234 12.96 23.56 -1.70
C GLU A 234 13.11 23.59 -3.22
#